data_AF-A0A5E6S7D6-F1
#
_entry.id   AF-A0A5E6S7D6-F1
#
_cell.length_a   1.000
_cell.length_b   1.000
_cell.length_c   1.000
_cell.angle_alpha   90.00
_cell.angle_beta   90.00
_cell.angle_gamma   90.00
#
_symmetry.space_group_name_H-M   'P 1'
#
loop_
_entity.id
_entity.type
_entity.pdbx_description
1 polymer ?
#
loop_
_entity_poly.entity_id
_entity_poly.type
_entity_poly.pdbx_seq_one_letter_code
_entity_poly.pdbx_strand_id
1 'polypeptide(L)'
;MKLPVSPYPSIGEIAYEVGTRSGLVLSTDGTGFYDDLKAFKDERKRPGLDPIEIPTTILFELERRLAIFIGDELYANTIFVAWRRWLEYYAALIPKHDAGLLHRRDMMYLLWPTVFAFGGSLVLKMIHHILPIVSLDKLLSAPAPFGILIKAFCTWEASDYAKICEYRAEVNGIDLDNCRDTLDVWLKGPAVPNLDRAQEILRALGLGDEVAPKLWVVASRLLSRTPLKYREAILNHLNPSQDAGSFEDAFFWRKRQLSMERAEGLNIGPDRPYSALREALYDPAIPRDANAVEDMLSRLEKTWEPIAEETYHIIVWLRGRFLVLSGQEEKAMKCYQDAYSHGVGREADVFNHVLPEALALAGKLGKKKWVARFDSLLGLHWKGDWDGDAESLDELFEKHFDSRLHYIKQELKQQ
;
A
#
# COMPACT_ATOMS: atom_id res chain seq x y z
N MET A 1 -12.09 -16.53 9.02
CA MET A 1 -11.32 -15.51 9.78
C MET A 1 -11.10 -14.32 8.86
N LYS A 2 -11.50 -13.10 9.27
CA LYS A 2 -11.16 -11.88 8.51
C LYS A 2 -9.73 -11.51 8.88
N LEU A 3 -8.85 -11.37 7.90
CA LEU A 3 -7.48 -10.91 8.13
C LEU A 3 -7.50 -9.40 8.40
N PRO A 4 -6.59 -8.88 9.23
CA PRO A 4 -6.52 -7.45 9.50
C PRO A 4 -6.15 -6.67 8.23
N VAL A 5 -6.61 -5.42 8.16
CA VAL A 5 -6.26 -4.54 7.05
C VAL A 5 -4.86 -4.00 7.29
N SER A 6 -3.94 -4.24 6.34
CA SER A 6 -2.58 -3.71 6.43
C SER A 6 -2.60 -2.18 6.60
N PRO A 7 -1.69 -1.61 7.42
CA PRO A 7 -1.47 -0.17 7.46
C PRO A 7 -1.05 0.43 6.10
N TYR A 8 -0.47 -0.39 5.23
CA TYR A 8 -0.06 0.02 3.89
C TYR A 8 -1.19 -0.25 2.88
N PRO A 9 -1.42 0.67 1.91
CA PRO A 9 -2.29 0.36 0.79
C PRO A 9 -1.67 -0.74 -0.08
N SER A 10 -2.47 -1.74 -0.48
CA SER A 10 -1.98 -2.74 -1.43
C SER A 10 -1.88 -2.17 -2.84
N ILE A 11 -1.11 -2.82 -3.73
CA ILE A 11 -1.10 -2.43 -5.15
C ILE A 11 -2.50 -2.49 -5.76
N GLY A 12 -3.33 -3.46 -5.38
CA GLY A 12 -4.72 -3.52 -5.84
C GLY A 12 -5.54 -2.29 -5.45
N GLU A 13 -5.30 -1.71 -4.28
CA GLU A 13 -5.94 -0.44 -3.90
C GLU A 13 -5.45 0.72 -4.76
N ILE A 14 -4.14 0.78 -5.00
CA ILE A 14 -3.53 1.83 -5.80
C ILE A 14 -4.05 1.76 -7.25
N ALA A 15 -4.03 0.57 -7.86
CA ALA A 15 -4.54 0.34 -9.21
C ALA A 15 -6.04 0.63 -9.32
N TYR A 16 -6.84 0.22 -8.33
CA TYR A 16 -8.27 0.54 -8.29
C TYR A 16 -8.52 2.05 -8.21
N GLU A 17 -7.85 2.76 -7.30
CA GLU A 17 -8.03 4.20 -7.15
C GLU A 17 -7.58 4.96 -8.41
N VAL A 18 -6.45 4.59 -9.01
CA VAL A 18 -5.96 5.21 -10.25
C VAL A 18 -6.90 4.90 -11.43
N GLY A 19 -7.30 3.64 -11.64
CA GLY A 19 -8.16 3.23 -12.74
C GLY A 19 -9.56 3.87 -12.69
N THR A 20 -10.17 3.92 -11.51
CA THR A 20 -11.50 4.54 -11.32
C THR A 20 -11.45 6.06 -11.35
N ARG A 21 -10.44 6.69 -10.70
CA ARG A 21 -10.32 8.16 -10.69
C ARG A 21 -9.88 8.73 -12.03
N SER A 22 -9.08 8.01 -12.81
CA SER A 22 -8.75 8.38 -14.19
C SER A 22 -9.94 8.21 -15.14
N GLY A 23 -10.99 7.49 -14.72
CA GLY A 23 -12.16 7.20 -15.56
C GLY A 23 -11.90 6.16 -16.65
N LEU A 24 -10.73 5.51 -16.66
CA LEU A 24 -10.46 4.36 -17.54
C LEU A 24 -11.34 3.16 -17.18
N VAL A 25 -11.77 3.06 -15.91
CA VAL A 25 -12.67 2.01 -15.44
C VAL A 25 -13.91 2.63 -14.83
N LEU A 26 -15.08 2.23 -15.34
CA LEU A 26 -16.38 2.69 -14.87
C LEU A 26 -17.15 1.50 -14.33
N SER A 27 -17.89 1.68 -13.24
CA SER A 27 -18.75 0.63 -12.69
C SER A 27 -19.92 0.23 -13.61
N THR A 28 -20.13 1.00 -14.68
CA THR A 28 -21.23 0.83 -15.64
C THR A 28 -20.76 0.33 -17.00
N ASP A 29 -19.47 -0.01 -17.18
CA ASP A 29 -18.92 -0.35 -18.49
C ASP A 29 -19.37 -1.74 -19.02
N GLY A 30 -20.01 -2.56 -18.19
CA GLY A 30 -20.57 -3.87 -18.57
C GLY A 30 -19.53 -4.92 -18.97
N THR A 31 -18.24 -4.63 -18.84
CA THR A 31 -17.14 -5.50 -19.29
C THR A 31 -16.73 -6.55 -18.26
N GLY A 32 -17.23 -6.45 -17.03
CA GLY A 32 -16.75 -7.24 -15.88
C GLY A 32 -15.45 -6.72 -15.27
N PHE A 33 -14.70 -5.86 -15.98
CA PHE A 33 -13.39 -5.40 -15.54
C PHE A 33 -13.42 -4.57 -14.25
N TYR A 34 -14.48 -3.79 -14.03
CA TYR A 34 -14.68 -3.10 -12.75
C TYR A 34 -14.78 -4.08 -11.58
N ASP A 35 -15.48 -5.20 -11.77
CA ASP A 35 -15.63 -6.22 -10.74
C ASP A 35 -14.32 -6.99 -10.52
N ASP A 36 -13.56 -7.27 -11.58
CA ASP A 36 -12.20 -7.83 -11.47
C ASP A 36 -11.25 -6.90 -10.70
N LEU A 37 -11.27 -5.60 -11.02
CA LEU A 37 -10.45 -4.60 -10.33
C LEU A 37 -10.89 -4.42 -8.87
N LYS A 38 -12.19 -4.50 -8.60
CA LYS A 38 -12.74 -4.48 -7.24
C LYS A 38 -12.36 -5.75 -6.47
N ALA A 39 -12.40 -6.92 -7.11
CA ALA A 39 -11.95 -8.17 -6.53
C ALA A 39 -10.45 -8.12 -6.21
N PHE A 40 -9.61 -7.61 -7.11
CA PHE A 40 -8.18 -7.41 -6.86
C PHE A 40 -7.91 -6.40 -5.74
N LYS A 41 -8.69 -5.32 -5.66
CA LYS A 41 -8.70 -4.42 -4.51
C LYS A 41 -9.08 -5.15 -3.23
N ASP A 42 -10.01 -6.09 -3.27
CA ASP A 42 -10.53 -6.86 -2.13
C ASP A 42 -9.67 -8.09 -1.76
N GLU A 43 -8.77 -8.54 -2.65
CA GLU A 43 -7.76 -9.59 -2.42
C GLU A 43 -6.71 -9.21 -1.36
N ARG A 44 -6.89 -8.06 -0.71
CA ARG A 44 -6.45 -7.71 0.66
C ARG A 44 -6.56 -8.81 1.72
N LYS A 45 -7.18 -9.96 1.41
CA LYS A 45 -7.13 -11.21 2.19
C LYS A 45 -5.79 -11.97 2.08
N ARG A 46 -4.75 -11.40 1.47
CA ARG A 46 -3.36 -11.91 1.52
C ARG A 46 -2.41 -10.78 1.95
N PRO A 47 -2.23 -10.59 3.27
CA PRO A 47 -1.54 -9.44 3.87
C PRO A 47 -0.01 -9.48 3.74
N GLY A 48 0.54 -9.96 2.63
CA GLY A 48 1.99 -9.86 2.40
C GLY A 48 2.46 -8.40 2.50
N LEU A 49 3.61 -8.17 3.15
CA LEU A 49 4.30 -6.88 3.05
C LEU A 49 4.86 -6.68 1.63
N ASP A 50 5.19 -7.78 0.94
CA ASP A 50 5.38 -7.73 -0.50
C ASP A 50 4.02 -7.72 -1.19
N PRO A 51 3.82 -6.80 -2.14
CA PRO A 51 2.71 -6.89 -3.06
C PRO A 51 2.74 -8.20 -3.81
N ILE A 52 1.56 -8.81 -3.88
CA ILE A 52 1.24 -9.85 -4.86
C ILE A 52 1.69 -9.33 -6.23
N GLU A 53 2.34 -10.19 -7.03
CA GLU A 53 2.55 -9.92 -8.45
C GLU A 53 1.25 -9.37 -9.04
N ILE A 54 1.34 -8.17 -9.60
CA ILE A 54 0.17 -7.52 -10.15
C ILE A 54 -0.35 -8.42 -11.26
N PRO A 55 -1.62 -8.87 -11.24
CA PRO A 55 -2.15 -9.71 -12.29
C PRO A 55 -1.90 -9.01 -13.61
N THR A 56 -1.07 -9.61 -14.46
CA THR A 56 -0.57 -8.93 -15.67
C THR A 56 -1.74 -8.50 -16.55
N THR A 57 -2.84 -9.26 -16.51
CA THR A 57 -4.12 -8.98 -17.15
C THR A 57 -4.73 -7.64 -16.74
N ILE A 58 -4.71 -7.26 -15.45
CA ILE A 58 -5.28 -6.00 -14.97
C ILE A 58 -4.49 -4.81 -15.51
N LEU A 59 -3.16 -4.87 -15.46
CA LEU A 59 -2.33 -3.80 -15.98
C LEU A 59 -2.39 -3.69 -17.50
N PHE A 60 -2.39 -4.82 -18.21
CA PHE A 60 -2.54 -4.81 -19.66
C PHE A 60 -3.89 -4.25 -20.09
N GLU A 61 -4.97 -4.56 -19.38
CA GLU A 61 -6.29 -4.02 -19.72
C GLU A 61 -6.38 -2.52 -19.43
N LEU A 62 -5.81 -2.04 -18.31
CA LEU A 62 -5.70 -0.61 -18.04
C LEU A 62 -4.84 0.12 -19.09
N GLU A 63 -3.73 -0.50 -19.53
CA GLU A 63 -2.85 0.01 -20.58
C GLU A 63 -3.60 0.12 -21.91
N ARG A 64 -4.29 -0.96 -22.31
CA ARG A 64 -5.10 -1.02 -23.53
C ARG A 64 -6.19 0.05 -23.53
N ARG A 65 -6.86 0.26 -22.40
CA ARG A 65 -7.89 1.32 -22.28
C ARG A 65 -7.29 2.72 -22.39
N LEU A 66 -6.11 2.95 -21.82
CA LEU A 66 -5.41 4.21 -22.02
C LEU A 66 -5.03 4.40 -23.50
N ALA A 67 -4.47 3.38 -24.13
CA ALA A 67 -4.08 3.38 -25.54
C ALA A 67 -5.26 3.69 -26.47
N ILE A 68 -6.41 3.04 -26.25
CA ILE A 68 -7.64 3.29 -27.01
C ILE A 68 -8.10 4.73 -26.82
N PHE A 69 -8.07 5.26 -25.59
CA PHE A 69 -8.50 6.62 -25.33
C PHE A 69 -7.57 7.63 -26.01
N ILE A 70 -6.25 7.53 -25.82
CA ILE A 70 -5.30 8.50 -26.37
C ILE A 70 -5.05 8.31 -27.87
N GLY A 71 -5.31 7.12 -28.42
CA GLY A 71 -5.08 6.77 -29.81
C GLY A 71 -3.64 6.36 -30.12
N ASP A 72 -2.85 5.98 -29.11
CA ASP A 72 -1.42 5.67 -29.26
C ASP A 72 -0.96 4.59 -28.25
N GLU A 73 -0.59 3.43 -28.77
CA GLU A 73 -0.13 2.29 -27.96
C GLU A 73 1.26 2.50 -27.38
N LEU A 74 2.18 3.16 -28.10
CA LEU A 74 3.56 3.36 -27.67
C LEU A 74 3.63 4.32 -26.48
N TYR A 75 2.86 5.40 -26.53
CA TYR A 75 2.77 6.35 -25.42
C TYR A 75 2.09 5.75 -24.20
N ALA A 76 1.01 4.98 -24.38
CA ALA A 76 0.36 4.27 -23.29
C ALA A 76 1.33 3.27 -22.63
N ASN A 77 2.07 2.51 -23.44
CA ASN A 77 3.08 1.58 -22.95
C ASN A 77 4.16 2.29 -22.13
N THR A 78 4.70 3.40 -22.62
CA THR A 78 5.74 4.18 -21.92
C THR A 78 5.28 4.65 -20.54
N ILE A 79 4.04 5.14 -20.44
CA ILE A 79 3.42 5.55 -19.16
C ILE A 79 3.26 4.35 -18.23
N PHE A 80 2.81 3.22 -18.76
CA PHE A 80 2.61 2.01 -17.96
C PHE A 80 3.91 1.37 -17.51
N VAL A 81 5.00 1.46 -18.29
CA VAL A 81 6.33 1.04 -17.85
C VAL A 81 6.80 1.89 -16.67
N ALA A 82 6.66 3.21 -16.73
CA ALA A 82 6.99 4.09 -15.60
C ALA A 82 6.14 3.78 -14.37
N TRP A 83 4.84 3.54 -14.57
CA TRP A 83 3.93 3.19 -13.49
C TRP A 83 4.25 1.84 -12.84
N ARG A 84 4.54 0.79 -13.64
CA ARG A 84 4.96 -0.54 -13.17
C ARG A 84 6.22 -0.45 -12.32
N ARG A 85 7.25 0.24 -12.82
CA ARG A 85 8.50 0.46 -12.07
C ARG A 85 8.27 1.17 -10.75
N TRP A 86 7.37 2.16 -10.72
CA TRP A 86 7.03 2.84 -9.48
C TRP A 86 6.26 1.91 -8.51
N LEU A 87 5.38 1.04 -9.00
CA LEU A 87 4.69 0.04 -8.18
C LEU A 87 5.66 -1.01 -7.62
N GLU A 88 6.63 -1.47 -8.41
CA GLU A 88 7.74 -2.35 -7.98
C GLU A 88 8.62 -1.66 -6.93
N TYR A 89 8.86 -0.37 -7.09
CA TYR A 89 9.59 0.42 -6.11
C TYR A 89 8.83 0.52 -4.78
N TYR A 90 7.55 0.86 -4.84
CA TYR A 90 6.66 0.86 -3.68
C TYR A 90 6.65 -0.51 -3.00
N ALA A 91 6.57 -1.58 -3.79
CA ALA A 91 6.65 -2.97 -3.35
C ALA A 91 7.92 -3.27 -2.56
N ALA A 92 9.08 -2.80 -3.03
CA ALA A 92 10.36 -3.03 -2.37
C ALA A 92 10.58 -2.13 -1.15
N LEU A 93 9.93 -0.96 -1.09
CA LEU A 93 10.08 0.02 -0.01
C LEU A 93 9.33 -0.41 1.26
N ILE A 94 8.07 -0.84 1.13
CA ILE A 94 7.21 -1.14 2.27
C ILE A 94 7.75 -2.23 3.21
N PRO A 95 8.28 -3.38 2.73
CA PRO A 95 8.84 -4.42 3.58
C PRO A 95 10.09 -4.02 4.35
N LYS A 96 10.79 -2.95 3.94
CA LYS A 96 11.96 -2.42 4.66
C LYS A 96 11.57 -1.57 5.86
N HIS A 97 10.28 -1.28 6.00
CA HIS A 97 9.79 -0.26 6.90
C HIS A 97 8.57 -0.77 7.68
N ASP A 98 8.76 -1.26 8.91
CA ASP A 98 7.65 -1.76 9.75
C ASP A 98 6.66 -0.69 10.18
N ALA A 99 5.35 -0.93 10.10
CA ALA A 99 4.37 0.06 10.54
C ALA A 99 4.47 0.35 12.06
N GLY A 100 4.99 -0.58 12.86
CA GLY A 100 5.34 -0.35 14.28
C GLY A 100 4.14 -0.01 15.15
N LEU A 101 3.97 1.25 15.55
CA LEU A 101 2.79 1.76 16.28
C LEU A 101 1.77 2.46 15.37
N LEU A 102 2.09 2.66 14.09
CA LEU A 102 1.29 3.49 13.20
C LEU A 102 0.10 2.72 12.62
N HIS A 103 -1.04 3.39 12.50
CA HIS A 103 -2.20 2.84 11.82
C HIS A 103 -2.20 3.23 10.34
N ARG A 104 -3.12 2.64 9.59
CA ARG A 104 -3.36 2.97 8.19
C ARG A 104 -3.53 4.47 7.94
N ARG A 105 -4.24 5.19 8.82
CA ARG A 105 -4.43 6.64 8.67
C ARG A 105 -3.11 7.41 8.72
N ASP A 106 -2.24 7.03 9.65
CA ASP A 106 -0.91 7.62 9.83
C ASP A 106 -0.03 7.30 8.62
N MET A 107 -0.03 6.04 8.19
CA MET A 107 0.70 5.60 7.01
C MET A 107 0.25 6.34 5.76
N MET A 108 -1.06 6.53 5.54
CA MET A 108 -1.56 7.32 4.42
C MET A 108 -1.13 8.79 4.51
N TYR A 109 -1.07 9.37 5.71
CA TYR A 109 -0.57 10.73 5.93
C TYR A 109 0.94 10.86 5.61
N LEU A 110 1.71 9.78 5.80
CA LEU A 110 3.13 9.72 5.46
C LEU A 110 3.37 9.46 3.97
N LEU A 111 2.70 8.47 3.40
CA LEU A 111 2.92 7.98 2.04
C LEU A 111 2.50 9.00 0.97
N TRP A 112 1.41 9.74 1.19
CA TRP A 112 0.94 10.73 0.23
C TRP A 112 1.97 11.82 -0.09
N PRO A 113 2.47 12.59 0.90
CA PRO A 113 3.40 13.68 0.63
C PRO A 113 4.83 13.22 0.27
N THR A 114 5.17 11.96 0.52
CA THR A 114 6.49 11.40 0.22
C THR A 114 6.44 10.52 -1.02
N VAL A 115 6.07 9.24 -0.85
CA VAL A 115 6.15 8.20 -1.88
C VAL A 115 5.20 8.43 -3.06
N PHE A 116 3.94 8.78 -2.80
CA PHE A 116 2.96 9.02 -3.88
C PHE A 116 3.21 10.34 -4.60
N ALA A 117 3.58 11.40 -3.87
CA ALA A 117 3.90 12.69 -4.46
C ALA A 117 5.15 12.61 -5.36
N PHE A 118 6.18 11.88 -4.95
CA PHE A 118 7.35 11.58 -5.77
C PHE A 118 7.00 10.79 -7.04
N GLY A 119 6.20 9.72 -6.92
CA GLY A 119 5.74 8.96 -8.09
C GLY A 119 4.95 9.83 -9.08
N GLY A 120 4.04 10.67 -8.55
CA GLY A 120 3.27 11.62 -9.34
C GLY A 120 4.14 12.66 -10.03
N SER A 121 5.17 13.19 -9.35
CA SER A 121 6.08 14.18 -9.94
C SER A 121 6.90 13.59 -11.08
N LEU A 122 7.37 12.34 -10.95
CA LEU A 122 8.12 11.65 -12.00
C LEU A 122 7.28 11.47 -13.27
N VAL A 123 6.05 10.98 -13.13
CA VAL A 123 5.15 10.78 -14.27
C VAL A 123 4.75 12.11 -14.91
N LEU A 124 4.41 13.13 -14.12
CA LEU A 124 4.06 14.45 -14.65
C LEU A 124 5.23 15.14 -15.35
N LYS A 125 6.45 15.02 -14.81
CA LYS A 125 7.66 15.57 -15.42
C LYS A 125 7.94 14.90 -16.77
N MET A 126 7.75 13.59 -16.85
CA MET A 126 7.86 12.85 -18.12
C MET A 126 6.82 13.33 -19.15
N ILE A 127 5.54 13.43 -18.77
CA ILE A 127 4.48 13.93 -19.66
C ILE A 127 4.78 15.36 -20.11
N HIS A 128 5.16 16.24 -19.19
CA HIS A 128 5.43 17.65 -19.47
C HIS A 128 6.68 17.86 -20.33
N HIS A 129 7.74 17.06 -20.13
CA HIS A 129 8.95 17.14 -20.95
C HIS A 129 8.66 16.83 -22.41
N ILE A 130 7.77 15.87 -22.68
CA ILE A 130 7.41 15.48 -24.04
C ILE A 130 6.36 16.45 -24.61
N LEU A 131 5.41 16.90 -23.78
CA LEU A 131 4.23 17.66 -24.20
C LEU A 131 3.98 18.86 -23.25
N PRO A 132 4.71 19.97 -23.38
CA PRO A 132 4.63 21.11 -22.45
C PRO A 132 3.45 22.05 -22.76
N ILE A 133 2.22 21.53 -22.70
CA ILE A 133 1.00 22.30 -23.00
C ILE A 133 0.68 23.32 -21.89
N VAL A 134 0.86 22.92 -20.63
CA VAL A 134 0.49 23.72 -19.45
C VAL A 134 1.62 23.72 -18.43
N SER A 135 1.83 24.86 -17.77
CA SER A 135 2.76 24.98 -16.63
C SER A 135 2.31 24.07 -15.48
N LEU A 136 3.22 23.21 -15.01
CA LEU A 136 2.96 22.30 -13.90
C LEU A 136 2.63 23.06 -12.61
N ASP A 137 3.31 24.18 -12.32
CA ASP A 137 3.03 25.03 -11.15
C ASP A 137 1.58 25.52 -11.15
N LYS A 138 1.12 26.07 -12.29
CA LYS A 138 -0.27 26.55 -12.43
C LYS A 138 -1.27 25.41 -12.28
N LEU A 139 -0.99 24.26 -12.89
CA LEU A 139 -1.89 23.11 -12.85
C LEU A 139 -2.00 22.51 -11.44
N LEU A 140 -0.89 22.41 -10.71
CA LEU A 140 -0.83 21.80 -9.39
C LEU A 140 -1.32 22.71 -8.27
N SER A 141 -1.25 24.04 -8.44
CA SER A 141 -1.75 25.01 -7.45
C SER A 141 -3.21 25.41 -7.65
N ALA A 142 -3.79 25.20 -8.85
CA ALA A 142 -5.13 25.68 -9.15
C ALA A 142 -6.25 24.94 -8.39
N PRO A 143 -7.36 25.60 -8.03
CA PRO A 143 -8.53 24.93 -7.47
C PRO A 143 -9.20 23.99 -8.48
N ALA A 144 -9.11 24.29 -9.78
CA ALA A 144 -9.67 23.51 -10.88
C ALA A 144 -8.60 23.20 -11.96
N PRO A 145 -7.75 22.17 -11.76
CA PRO A 145 -6.71 21.80 -12.73
C PRO A 145 -7.27 21.50 -14.13
N PHE A 146 -8.43 20.85 -14.22
CA PHE A 146 -9.10 20.59 -15.51
C PHE A 146 -9.45 21.88 -16.24
N GLY A 147 -9.99 22.88 -15.53
CA GLY A 147 -10.31 24.19 -16.11
C GLY A 147 -9.09 24.94 -16.63
N ILE A 148 -7.96 24.88 -15.91
CA ILE A 148 -6.69 25.46 -16.38
C ILE A 148 -6.26 24.82 -17.70
N LEU A 149 -6.39 23.50 -17.83
CA LEU A 149 -6.06 22.81 -19.07
C LEU A 149 -6.98 23.21 -20.22
N ILE A 150 -8.30 23.18 -20.03
CA ILE A 150 -9.24 23.57 -21.10
C ILE A 150 -9.00 25.01 -21.53
N LYS A 151 -8.75 25.90 -20.58
CA LYS A 151 -8.37 27.29 -20.87
C LYS A 151 -7.10 27.37 -21.74
N ALA A 152 -6.12 26.51 -21.52
CA ALA A 152 -4.91 26.45 -22.33
C ALA A 152 -5.15 25.94 -23.77
N PHE A 153 -6.23 25.18 -24.00
CA PHE A 153 -6.64 24.77 -25.35
C PHE A 153 -7.47 25.83 -26.08
N CYS A 154 -8.14 26.73 -25.35
CA CYS A 154 -8.96 27.78 -25.94
C CYS A 154 -8.10 28.98 -26.36
N THR A 155 -8.27 29.43 -27.61
CA THR A 155 -7.58 30.63 -28.12
C THR A 155 -8.44 31.88 -27.92
N TRP A 156 -9.77 31.73 -28.02
CA TRP A 156 -10.73 32.83 -28.01
C TRP A 156 -11.77 32.68 -26.87
N GLU A 157 -11.39 32.00 -25.79
CA GLU A 157 -12.15 31.69 -24.57
C GLU A 157 -13.67 31.61 -24.77
N ALA A 158 -14.39 32.73 -24.65
CA ALA A 158 -15.84 32.80 -24.76
C ALA A 158 -16.41 32.19 -26.06
N SER A 159 -15.75 32.42 -27.21
CA SER A 159 -16.18 31.83 -28.48
C SER A 159 -15.95 30.32 -28.51
N ASP A 160 -14.85 29.84 -27.94
CA ASP A 160 -14.55 28.41 -27.90
C ASP A 160 -15.45 27.67 -26.89
N TYR A 161 -15.81 28.31 -25.77
CA TYR A 161 -16.80 27.78 -24.84
C TYR A 161 -18.19 27.69 -25.46
N ALA A 162 -18.58 28.68 -26.29
CA ALA A 162 -19.82 28.61 -27.05
C ALA A 162 -19.83 27.42 -28.02
N LYS A 163 -18.74 27.21 -28.79
CA LYS A 163 -18.59 26.05 -29.68
C LYS A 163 -18.69 24.72 -28.94
N ILE A 164 -18.04 24.61 -27.76
CA ILE A 164 -18.15 23.41 -26.92
C ILE A 164 -19.62 23.17 -26.54
N CYS A 165 -20.35 24.22 -26.16
CA CYS A 165 -21.74 24.08 -25.76
C CYS A 165 -22.66 23.73 -26.92
N GLU A 166 -22.48 24.36 -28.08
CA GLU A 166 -23.22 24.07 -29.31
C GLU A 166 -23.04 22.61 -29.74
N TYR A 167 -21.79 22.15 -29.82
CA TYR A 167 -21.48 20.76 -30.18
C TYR A 167 -22.11 19.77 -29.19
N ARG A 168 -21.99 20.02 -27.88
CA ARG A 168 -22.55 19.12 -26.87
C ARG A 168 -24.06 19.13 -26.82
N ALA A 169 -24.70 20.28 -27.08
CA ALA A 169 -26.15 20.43 -27.19
C ALA A 169 -26.69 19.61 -28.36
N GLU A 170 -26.03 19.68 -29.52
CA GLU A 170 -26.39 18.90 -30.71
C GLU A 170 -26.22 17.39 -30.47
N VAL A 171 -25.06 16.96 -29.98
CA VAL A 171 -24.74 15.52 -29.81
C VAL A 171 -25.63 14.84 -28.75
N ASN A 172 -26.03 15.57 -27.71
CA ASN A 172 -26.72 14.99 -26.56
C ASN A 172 -28.19 15.41 -26.40
N GLY A 173 -28.69 16.28 -27.28
CA GLY A 173 -30.02 16.86 -27.14
C GLY A 173 -30.21 17.61 -25.82
N ILE A 174 -29.17 18.30 -25.34
CA ILE A 174 -29.22 19.10 -24.10
C ILE A 174 -29.39 20.58 -24.41
N ASP A 175 -30.02 21.31 -23.50
CA ASP A 175 -30.13 22.78 -23.59
C ASP A 175 -28.74 23.45 -23.46
N LEU A 176 -28.55 24.54 -24.19
CA LEU A 176 -27.33 25.35 -24.18
C LEU A 176 -27.06 25.95 -22.81
N ASP A 177 -28.09 26.40 -22.10
CA ASP A 177 -27.91 26.99 -20.76
C ASP A 177 -27.49 25.93 -19.73
N ASN A 178 -28.10 24.74 -19.79
CA ASN A 178 -27.64 23.59 -18.98
C ASN A 178 -26.19 23.19 -19.33
N CYS A 179 -25.82 23.25 -20.61
CA CYS A 179 -24.45 22.99 -21.03
C CYS A 179 -23.47 24.01 -20.47
N ARG A 180 -23.82 25.30 -20.49
CA ARG A 180 -23.01 26.40 -19.93
C ARG A 180 -22.80 26.22 -18.43
N ASP A 181 -23.87 25.95 -17.69
CA ASP A 181 -23.80 25.72 -16.24
C ASP A 181 -22.89 24.53 -15.92
N THR A 182 -23.08 23.41 -16.64
CA THR A 182 -22.25 22.21 -16.46
C THR A 182 -20.78 22.47 -16.81
N LEU A 183 -20.51 23.21 -17.89
CA LEU A 183 -19.16 23.57 -18.30
C LEU A 183 -18.50 24.50 -17.27
N ASP A 184 -19.22 25.51 -16.77
CA ASP A 184 -18.69 26.43 -15.76
C ASP A 184 -18.30 25.70 -14.47
N VAL A 185 -19.12 24.73 -14.05
CA VAL A 185 -18.83 23.84 -12.92
C VAL A 185 -17.53 23.06 -13.13
N TRP A 186 -17.26 22.57 -14.34
CA TRP A 186 -16.01 21.86 -14.65
C TRP A 186 -14.79 22.78 -14.76
N LEU A 187 -14.98 24.01 -15.24
CA LEU A 187 -13.90 24.97 -15.43
C LEU A 187 -13.46 25.63 -14.12
N LYS A 188 -14.37 25.84 -13.17
CA LYS A 188 -14.10 26.56 -11.91
C LYS A 188 -14.06 25.66 -10.68
N GLY A 189 -14.64 24.47 -10.76
CA GLY A 189 -14.82 23.56 -9.64
C GLY A 189 -13.90 22.33 -9.63
N PRO A 190 -13.97 21.52 -8.58
CA PRO A 190 -13.27 20.24 -8.49
C PRO A 190 -13.96 19.12 -9.29
N ALA A 191 -15.19 19.37 -9.75
CA ALA A 191 -15.94 18.44 -10.58
C ALA A 191 -15.30 18.33 -11.97
N VAL A 192 -15.25 17.12 -12.52
CA VAL A 192 -14.70 16.87 -13.85
C VAL A 192 -15.61 15.97 -14.67
N PRO A 193 -15.66 16.14 -16.01
CA PRO A 193 -16.42 15.27 -16.89
C PRO A 193 -15.93 13.81 -16.81
N ASN A 194 -16.72 12.86 -17.32
CA ASN A 194 -16.20 11.53 -17.66
C ASN A 194 -15.34 11.61 -18.94
N LEU A 195 -14.68 10.51 -19.35
CA LEU A 195 -13.80 10.54 -20.53
C LEU A 195 -14.58 10.82 -21.82
N ASP A 196 -15.80 10.33 -21.98
CA ASP A 196 -16.63 10.59 -23.16
C ASP A 196 -16.96 12.09 -23.31
N ARG A 197 -17.41 12.72 -22.22
CA ARG A 197 -17.68 14.17 -22.19
C ARG A 197 -16.41 14.99 -22.37
N ALA A 198 -15.26 14.52 -21.88
CA ALA A 198 -13.99 15.19 -22.13
C ALA A 198 -13.57 15.07 -23.61
N GLN A 199 -13.83 13.92 -24.25
CA GLN A 199 -13.60 13.72 -25.67
C GLN A 199 -14.49 14.60 -26.54
N GLU A 200 -15.74 14.87 -26.13
CA GLU A 200 -16.62 15.84 -26.79
C GLU A 200 -16.05 17.25 -26.75
N ILE A 201 -15.50 17.67 -25.59
CA ILE A 201 -14.83 18.97 -25.47
C ILE A 201 -13.66 19.06 -26.45
N LEU A 202 -12.81 18.02 -26.49
CA LEU A 202 -11.67 18.00 -27.43
C LEU A 202 -12.12 18.02 -28.88
N ARG A 203 -13.16 17.26 -29.27
CA ARG A 203 -13.72 17.27 -30.63
C ARG A 203 -14.27 18.64 -31.02
N ALA A 204 -15.00 19.30 -30.12
CA ALA A 204 -15.52 20.65 -30.36
C ALA A 204 -14.39 21.67 -30.59
N LEU A 205 -13.22 21.47 -29.98
CA LEU A 205 -12.02 22.29 -30.16
C LEU A 205 -11.13 21.84 -31.34
N GLY A 206 -11.51 20.79 -32.09
CA GLY A 206 -10.68 20.23 -33.16
C GLY A 206 -9.45 19.46 -32.68
N LEU A 207 -9.39 19.12 -31.39
CA LEU A 207 -8.29 18.38 -30.74
C LEU A 207 -8.64 16.90 -30.48
N GLY A 208 -9.76 16.44 -31.05
CA GLY A 208 -10.33 15.13 -30.78
C GLY A 208 -9.50 13.94 -31.26
N ASP A 209 -8.55 14.15 -32.17
CA ASP A 209 -7.67 13.09 -32.69
C ASP A 209 -6.24 13.21 -32.16
N GLU A 210 -5.93 14.30 -31.46
CA GLU A 210 -4.59 14.61 -30.96
C GLU A 210 -4.28 13.83 -29.67
N VAL A 211 -3.15 13.12 -29.66
CA VAL A 211 -2.69 12.31 -28.51
C VAL A 211 -2.42 13.19 -27.28
N ALA A 212 -1.76 14.33 -27.50
CA ALA A 212 -1.28 15.16 -26.39
C ALA A 212 -2.39 15.80 -25.57
N PRO A 213 -3.42 16.43 -26.17
CA PRO A 213 -4.59 16.93 -25.44
C PRO A 213 -5.33 15.83 -24.66
N LYS A 214 -5.51 14.65 -25.25
CA LYS A 214 -6.16 13.50 -24.60
C LYS A 214 -5.40 13.05 -23.36
N LEU A 215 -4.07 12.91 -23.47
CA LEU A 215 -3.25 12.52 -22.33
C LEU A 215 -3.34 13.54 -21.19
N TRP A 216 -3.27 14.84 -21.51
CA TRP A 216 -3.42 15.90 -20.52
C TRP A 216 -4.82 15.95 -19.89
N VAL A 217 -5.87 15.59 -20.63
CA VAL A 217 -7.21 15.41 -20.07
C VAL A 217 -7.22 14.32 -18.99
N VAL A 218 -6.56 13.19 -19.20
CA VAL A 218 -6.46 12.14 -18.17
C VAL A 218 -5.71 12.66 -16.94
N ALA A 219 -4.56 13.32 -17.13
CA ALA A 219 -3.74 13.84 -16.05
C ALA A 219 -4.46 14.93 -15.23
N SER A 220 -5.05 15.93 -15.89
CA SER A 220 -5.76 17.03 -15.23
C SER A 220 -7.02 16.57 -14.50
N ARG A 221 -7.71 15.54 -15.00
CA ARG A 221 -8.86 14.92 -14.30
C ARG A 221 -8.43 14.21 -13.02
N LEU A 222 -7.32 13.46 -13.08
CA LEU A 222 -6.73 12.85 -11.88
C LEU A 222 -6.35 13.93 -10.86
N LEU A 223 -5.64 14.98 -11.29
CA LEU A 223 -5.22 16.08 -10.42
C LEU A 223 -6.40 16.84 -9.82
N SER A 224 -7.48 17.08 -10.56
CA SER A 224 -8.69 17.74 -10.04
C SER A 224 -9.36 16.93 -8.94
N ARG A 225 -9.24 15.59 -8.99
CA ARG A 225 -9.73 14.67 -7.96
C ARG A 225 -8.71 14.46 -6.82
N THR A 226 -7.54 15.07 -6.91
CA THR A 226 -6.50 15.02 -5.87
C THR A 226 -6.57 16.29 -5.00
N PRO A 227 -6.69 16.14 -3.67
CA PRO A 227 -6.69 17.28 -2.75
C PRO A 227 -5.48 18.20 -2.95
N LEU A 228 -5.70 19.52 -2.82
CA LEU A 228 -4.68 20.55 -3.04
C LEU A 228 -3.37 20.26 -2.30
N LYS A 229 -3.44 19.92 -1.01
CA LYS A 229 -2.27 19.56 -0.18
C LYS A 229 -1.38 18.47 -0.76
N TYR A 230 -1.94 17.52 -1.51
CA TYR A 230 -1.16 16.44 -2.14
C TYR A 230 -0.61 16.86 -3.51
N ARG A 231 -1.29 17.79 -4.21
CA ARG A 231 -0.75 18.41 -5.43
C ARG A 231 0.41 19.36 -5.12
N GLU A 232 0.31 20.11 -4.02
CA GLU A 232 1.42 20.91 -3.50
C GLU A 232 2.60 20.03 -3.12
N ALA A 233 2.36 18.85 -2.52
CA ALA A 233 3.43 17.89 -2.27
C ALA A 233 4.09 17.41 -3.58
N ILE A 234 3.30 17.09 -4.63
CA ILE A 234 3.84 16.76 -5.95
C ILE A 234 4.70 17.91 -6.50
N LEU A 235 4.24 19.14 -6.34
CA LEU A 235 4.96 20.34 -6.78
C LEU A 235 6.32 20.49 -6.09
N ASN A 236 6.38 20.23 -4.78
CA ASN A 236 7.62 20.28 -4.01
C ASN A 236 8.65 19.24 -4.52
N HIS A 237 8.19 18.10 -5.03
CA HIS A 237 9.07 17.09 -5.64
C HIS A 237 9.46 17.39 -7.09
N LEU A 238 8.75 18.29 -7.78
CA LEU A 238 9.17 18.77 -9.11
C LEU A 238 10.35 19.74 -9.02
N ASN A 239 10.34 20.59 -7.99
CA ASN A 239 11.33 21.62 -7.72
C ASN A 239 11.97 21.41 -6.33
N PRO A 240 12.71 20.31 -6.11
CA PRO A 240 13.32 20.04 -4.81
C PRO A 240 14.34 21.13 -4.46
N SER A 241 14.42 21.50 -3.17
CA SER A 241 15.49 22.37 -2.69
C SER A 241 16.85 21.68 -2.84
N GLN A 242 17.94 22.45 -2.97
CA GLN A 242 19.29 21.89 -3.13
C GLN A 242 19.69 21.00 -1.95
N ASP A 243 19.15 21.27 -0.75
CA ASP A 243 19.38 20.49 0.46
C ASP A 243 18.33 19.39 0.70
N ALA A 244 17.41 19.15 -0.25
CA ALA A 244 16.41 18.11 -0.11
C ALA A 244 17.08 16.73 -0.13
N GLY A 245 16.96 15.98 0.98
CA GLY A 245 17.32 14.56 1.02
C GLY A 245 16.43 13.72 0.10
N SER A 246 16.69 12.41 0.04
CA SER A 246 15.83 11.51 -0.74
C SER A 246 14.40 11.49 -0.18
N PHE A 247 13.41 11.20 -1.02
CA PHE A 247 12.03 11.04 -0.55
C PHE A 247 11.88 9.85 0.42
N GLU A 248 12.76 8.84 0.31
CA GLU A 248 12.84 7.72 1.26
C GLU A 248 13.30 8.18 2.63
N ASP A 249 14.35 9.02 2.69
CA ASP A 249 14.83 9.61 3.94
C ASP A 249 13.73 10.46 4.58
N ALA A 250 13.05 11.28 3.77
CA ALA A 250 11.93 12.10 4.24
C ALA A 250 10.79 11.22 4.81
N PHE A 251 10.45 10.12 4.14
CA PHE A 251 9.48 9.14 4.62
C PHE A 251 9.94 8.51 5.95
N PHE A 252 11.17 8.02 6.01
CA PHE A 252 11.73 7.37 7.19
C PHE A 252 11.77 8.30 8.40
N TRP A 253 12.30 9.51 8.25
CA TRP A 253 12.39 10.49 9.34
C TRP A 253 11.02 10.91 9.85
N ARG A 254 10.07 11.20 8.95
CA ARG A 254 8.73 11.59 9.35
C ARG A 254 7.97 10.45 10.03
N LYS A 255 8.15 9.22 9.55
CA LYS A 255 7.61 8.03 10.18
C LYS A 255 8.16 7.83 11.59
N ARG A 256 9.47 7.97 11.77
CA ARG A 256 10.13 7.87 13.09
C ARG A 256 9.57 8.91 14.06
N GLN A 257 9.47 10.17 13.62
CA GLN A 257 8.91 11.25 14.42
C GLN A 257 7.48 10.94 14.87
N LEU A 258 6.60 10.57 13.93
CA LEU A 258 5.21 10.25 14.24
C LEU A 258 5.09 9.04 15.17
N SER A 259 5.98 8.06 15.03
CA SER A 259 6.03 6.90 15.95
C SER A 259 6.45 7.30 17.36
N MET A 260 7.34 8.29 17.50
CA MET A 260 7.76 8.83 18.80
C MET A 260 6.62 9.64 19.44
N GLU A 261 5.99 10.56 18.70
CA GLU A 261 4.85 11.36 19.17
C GLU A 261 3.71 10.44 19.66
N ARG A 262 3.43 9.37 18.92
CA ARG A 262 2.43 8.38 19.32
C ARG A 262 2.83 7.61 20.57
N ALA A 263 4.11 7.25 20.68
CA ALA A 263 4.62 6.56 21.86
C ALA A 263 4.58 7.45 23.12
N GLU A 264 4.82 8.75 23.01
CA GLU A 264 4.72 9.71 24.13
C GLU A 264 3.29 9.84 24.66
N GLY A 265 2.30 9.76 23.76
CA GLY A 265 0.88 9.78 24.13
C GLY A 265 0.38 8.48 24.77
N LEU A 266 1.16 7.41 24.69
CA LEU A 266 0.85 6.13 25.28
C LEU A 266 1.66 6.02 26.58
N ASN A 267 0.99 5.94 27.73
CA ASN A 267 1.62 5.74 29.04
C ASN A 267 2.12 4.28 29.19
N ILE A 268 2.83 3.79 28.17
CA ILE A 268 3.46 2.47 28.13
C ILE A 268 4.69 2.61 29.02
N GLY A 269 4.63 2.01 30.21
CA GLY A 269 5.67 2.13 31.22
C GLY A 269 7.05 1.56 30.80
N PRO A 270 7.97 1.36 31.75
CA PRO A 270 9.34 0.89 31.47
C PRO A 270 9.40 -0.49 30.80
N ASP A 271 8.30 -1.24 30.74
CA ASP A 271 8.16 -2.57 30.11
C ASP A 271 8.06 -2.53 28.57
N ARG A 272 8.31 -1.37 27.95
CA ARG A 272 8.32 -1.23 26.48
C ARG A 272 9.31 -2.16 25.75
N PRO A 273 10.52 -2.47 26.25
CA PRO A 273 11.40 -3.37 25.54
C PRO A 273 11.00 -4.82 25.82
N TYR A 274 10.70 -5.58 24.77
CA TYR A 274 10.61 -7.05 24.84
C TYR A 274 11.96 -7.71 25.15
N SER A 275 13.02 -6.93 25.44
CA SER A 275 14.39 -7.42 25.58
C SER A 275 14.52 -8.48 26.67
N ALA A 276 14.00 -8.22 27.88
CA ALA A 276 14.08 -9.18 28.98
C ALA A 276 13.36 -10.50 28.67
N LEU A 277 12.17 -10.42 28.05
CA LEU A 277 11.44 -11.60 27.62
C LEU A 277 12.16 -12.33 26.47
N ARG A 278 12.75 -11.60 25.52
CA ARG A 278 13.55 -12.17 24.42
C ARG A 278 14.80 -12.85 24.97
N GLU A 279 15.55 -12.22 25.86
CA GLU A 279 16.71 -12.81 26.54
C GLU A 279 16.32 -14.12 27.23
N ALA A 280 15.23 -14.12 28.00
CA ALA A 280 14.72 -15.34 28.64
C ALA A 280 14.31 -16.44 27.65
N LEU A 281 13.88 -16.11 26.42
CA LEU A 281 13.40 -17.08 25.44
C LEU A 281 14.43 -17.50 24.38
N TYR A 282 15.52 -16.75 24.21
CA TYR A 282 16.50 -16.95 23.13
C TYR A 282 17.94 -17.15 23.62
N ASP A 283 18.31 -16.61 24.78
CA ASP A 283 19.69 -16.71 25.28
C ASP A 283 19.83 -17.93 26.22
N PRO A 284 20.62 -18.97 25.86
CA PRO A 284 20.84 -20.13 26.71
C PRO A 284 21.66 -19.81 27.97
N ALA A 285 22.31 -18.66 28.06
CA ALA A 285 23.05 -18.23 29.25
C ALA A 285 22.13 -17.75 30.39
N ILE A 286 20.88 -17.39 30.08
CA ILE A 286 19.92 -16.91 31.08
C ILE A 286 19.30 -18.10 31.84
N PRO A 287 19.23 -18.07 33.19
CA PRO A 287 18.58 -19.13 33.96
C PRO A 287 17.12 -19.38 33.53
N ARG A 288 16.70 -20.65 33.45
CA ARG A 288 15.35 -21.03 33.04
C ARG A 288 14.37 -20.91 34.21
N ASP A 289 13.53 -19.89 34.21
CA ASP A 289 12.42 -19.72 35.16
C ASP A 289 11.09 -19.50 34.42
N ALA A 290 10.25 -20.54 34.42
CA ALA A 290 8.96 -20.51 33.72
C ALA A 290 7.98 -19.50 34.36
N ASN A 291 8.00 -19.36 35.69
CA ASN A 291 7.09 -18.46 36.41
C ASN A 291 7.44 -17.00 36.10
N ALA A 292 8.74 -16.67 36.05
CA ALA A 292 9.18 -15.34 35.66
C ALA A 292 8.74 -14.98 34.23
N VAL A 293 8.79 -15.94 33.30
CA VAL A 293 8.33 -15.73 31.92
C VAL A 293 6.82 -15.54 31.82
N GLU A 294 6.03 -16.34 32.53
CA GLU A 294 4.57 -16.18 32.58
C GLU A 294 4.15 -14.83 33.18
N ASP A 295 4.83 -14.38 34.22
CA ASP A 295 4.63 -13.07 34.84
C ASP A 295 5.02 -11.93 33.88
N MET A 296 6.17 -12.02 33.20
CA MET A 296 6.57 -11.07 32.16
C MET A 296 5.54 -10.99 31.02
N LEU A 297 5.08 -12.13 30.49
CA LEU A 297 4.06 -12.18 29.46
C LEU A 297 2.74 -11.53 29.92
N SER A 298 2.32 -11.78 31.16
CA SER A 298 1.09 -11.23 31.74
C SER A 298 1.18 -9.72 31.94
N ARG A 299 2.33 -9.20 32.38
CA ARG A 299 2.57 -7.75 32.49
C ARG A 299 2.56 -7.08 31.13
N LEU A 300 3.21 -7.69 30.13
CA LEU A 300 3.22 -7.18 28.77
C LEU A 300 1.81 -7.15 28.18
N GLU A 301 1.01 -8.22 28.31
CA GLU A 301 -0.38 -8.22 27.83
C GLU A 301 -1.18 -7.04 28.39
N LYS A 302 -1.09 -6.77 29.69
CA LYS A 302 -1.77 -5.62 30.32
C LYS A 302 -1.22 -4.27 29.87
N THR A 303 0.11 -4.15 29.76
CA THR A 303 0.79 -2.91 29.36
C THR A 303 0.42 -2.51 27.93
N TRP A 304 0.25 -3.50 27.07
CA TRP A 304 0.02 -3.33 25.64
C TRP A 304 -1.45 -3.49 25.23
N GLU A 305 -2.35 -3.86 26.14
CA GLU A 305 -3.80 -3.99 25.90
C GLU A 305 -4.41 -2.77 25.18
N PRO A 306 -4.06 -1.50 25.53
CA PRO A 306 -4.62 -0.33 24.85
C PRO A 306 -4.25 -0.21 23.36
N ILE A 307 -3.18 -0.89 22.93
CA ILE A 307 -2.66 -0.90 21.55
C ILE A 307 -2.43 -2.33 21.06
N ALA A 308 -3.30 -3.25 21.49
CA ALA A 308 -3.20 -4.65 21.13
C ALA A 308 -3.27 -4.86 19.61
N GLU A 309 -4.01 -4.01 18.86
CA GLU A 309 -4.05 -4.10 17.40
C GLU A 309 -2.66 -3.94 16.76
N GLU A 310 -1.74 -3.23 17.43
CA GLU A 310 -0.41 -2.91 16.95
C GLU A 310 0.67 -3.89 17.41
N THR A 311 0.52 -4.48 18.59
CA THR A 311 1.60 -5.21 19.28
C THR A 311 1.26 -6.63 19.68
N TYR A 312 -0.01 -7.04 19.55
CA TYR A 312 -0.46 -8.37 20.00
C TYR A 312 0.25 -9.51 19.28
N HIS A 313 0.63 -9.34 18.02
CA HIS A 313 1.36 -10.38 17.28
C HIS A 313 2.71 -10.72 17.92
N ILE A 314 3.44 -9.74 18.46
CA ILE A 314 4.74 -9.96 19.12
C ILE A 314 4.54 -10.75 20.42
N ILE A 315 3.58 -10.33 21.25
CA ILE A 315 3.33 -10.97 22.54
C ILE A 315 2.85 -12.41 22.35
N VAL A 316 1.92 -12.61 21.40
CA VAL A 316 1.40 -13.95 21.07
C VAL A 316 2.50 -14.83 20.47
N TRP A 317 3.39 -14.28 19.65
CA TRP A 317 4.53 -15.02 19.13
C TRP A 317 5.47 -15.48 20.26
N LEU A 318 5.89 -14.57 21.14
CA LEU A 318 6.77 -14.89 22.26
C LEU A 318 6.11 -15.89 23.22
N ARG A 319 4.79 -15.82 23.42
CA ARG A 319 4.00 -16.84 24.13
C ARG A 319 4.03 -18.19 23.43
N GLY A 320 3.88 -18.21 22.10
CA GLY A 320 4.00 -19.41 21.29
C GLY A 320 5.36 -20.07 21.49
N ARG A 321 6.44 -19.31 21.41
CA ARG A 321 7.79 -19.79 21.68
C ARG A 321 7.94 -20.36 23.10
N PHE A 322 7.49 -19.64 24.12
CA PHE A 322 7.50 -20.13 25.50
C PHE A 322 6.78 -21.49 25.64
N LEU A 323 5.63 -21.65 24.98
CA LEU A 323 4.87 -22.89 24.98
C LEU A 323 5.63 -24.04 24.28
N VAL A 324 6.33 -23.79 23.17
CA VAL A 324 7.22 -24.80 22.56
C VAL A 324 8.30 -25.21 23.56
N LEU A 325 8.98 -24.23 24.16
CA LEU A 325 10.07 -24.48 25.11
C LEU A 325 9.63 -25.18 26.41
N SER A 326 8.33 -25.15 26.69
CA SER A 326 7.68 -25.83 27.84
C SER A 326 7.07 -27.19 27.47
N GLY A 327 7.27 -27.68 26.23
CA GLY A 327 6.71 -28.94 25.74
C GLY A 327 5.20 -28.91 25.47
N GLN A 328 4.61 -27.73 25.25
CA GLN A 328 3.20 -27.51 24.93
C GLN A 328 3.00 -27.13 23.45
N GLU A 329 3.66 -27.87 22.56
CA GLU A 329 3.77 -27.61 21.11
C GLU A 329 2.42 -27.45 20.40
N GLU A 330 1.42 -28.26 20.74
CA GLU A 330 0.08 -28.15 20.16
C GLU A 330 -0.61 -26.81 20.48
N LYS A 331 -0.45 -26.30 21.71
CA LYS A 331 -0.97 -24.98 22.08
C LYS A 331 -0.16 -23.87 21.42
N ALA A 332 1.16 -24.04 21.34
CA ALA A 332 2.05 -23.09 20.68
C ALA A 332 1.66 -22.84 19.22
N MET A 333 1.25 -23.88 18.49
CA MET A 333 0.85 -23.75 17.08
C MET A 333 -0.28 -22.73 16.89
N LYS A 334 -1.25 -22.68 17.82
CA LYS A 334 -2.33 -21.70 17.76
C LYS A 334 -1.79 -20.28 17.93
N CYS A 335 -0.87 -20.08 18.87
CA CYS A 335 -0.20 -18.79 19.06
C CYS A 335 0.56 -18.36 17.79
N TYR A 336 1.30 -19.23 17.11
CA TYR A 336 1.95 -18.86 15.84
C TYR A 336 0.95 -18.48 14.73
N GLN A 337 -0.19 -19.17 14.64
CA GLN A 337 -1.24 -18.84 13.67
C GLN A 337 -1.87 -17.47 13.96
N ASP A 338 -2.12 -17.18 15.24
CA ASP A 338 -2.67 -15.91 15.69
C ASP A 338 -1.64 -14.78 15.49
N ALA A 339 -0.38 -14.99 15.89
CA ALA A 339 0.71 -14.04 15.69
C ALA A 339 0.91 -13.71 14.20
N TYR A 340 0.96 -14.72 13.33
CA TYR A 340 0.97 -14.49 11.89
C TYR A 340 -0.24 -13.65 11.49
N SER A 341 -1.45 -14.06 11.86
CA SER A 341 -2.68 -13.38 11.42
C SER A 341 -2.76 -11.91 11.87
N HIS A 342 -2.18 -11.56 13.02
CA HIS A 342 -2.17 -10.19 13.54
C HIS A 342 -1.03 -9.33 13.00
N GLY A 343 0.16 -9.91 12.80
CA GLY A 343 1.36 -9.15 12.41
C GLY A 343 1.59 -9.06 10.90
N VAL A 344 0.99 -9.97 10.14
CA VAL A 344 1.15 -10.04 8.70
C VAL A 344 0.70 -8.73 8.04
N GLY A 345 1.58 -8.15 7.20
CA GLY A 345 1.32 -6.87 6.53
C GLY A 345 1.61 -5.64 7.40
N ARG A 346 2.11 -5.83 8.63
CA ARG A 346 2.53 -4.76 9.55
C ARG A 346 4.04 -4.74 9.74
N GLU A 347 4.66 -5.88 10.00
CA GLU A 347 6.07 -6.00 10.38
C GLU A 347 6.79 -7.10 9.61
N ALA A 348 8.00 -6.80 9.13
CA ALA A 348 8.86 -7.72 8.39
C ALA A 348 9.32 -8.89 9.26
N ASP A 349 9.43 -8.67 10.58
CA ASP A 349 9.80 -9.69 11.57
C ASP A 349 8.87 -10.91 11.56
N VAL A 350 7.61 -10.75 11.11
CA VAL A 350 6.71 -11.89 10.92
C VAL A 350 7.25 -12.89 9.90
N PHE A 351 7.89 -12.40 8.83
CA PHE A 351 8.49 -13.24 7.80
C PHE A 351 9.89 -13.72 8.18
N ASN A 352 10.62 -12.94 8.97
CA ASN A 352 11.99 -13.29 9.37
C ASN A 352 12.02 -14.28 10.56
N HIS A 353 11.01 -14.25 11.43
CA HIS A 353 11.05 -15.00 12.69
C HIS A 353 9.79 -15.80 12.97
N VAL A 354 8.59 -15.20 12.87
CA VAL A 354 7.34 -15.90 13.22
C VAL A 354 7.06 -17.06 12.27
N LEU A 355 7.15 -16.83 10.96
CA LEU A 355 6.87 -17.84 9.93
C LEU A 355 7.89 -18.98 9.91
N PRO A 356 9.22 -18.75 9.99
CA PRO A 356 10.19 -19.84 10.09
C PRO A 356 9.99 -20.71 11.33
N GLU A 357 9.77 -20.09 12.50
CA GLU A 357 9.48 -20.83 13.73
C GLU A 357 8.15 -21.61 13.64
N ALA A 358 7.12 -21.03 13.02
CA ALA A 358 5.83 -21.69 12.77
C ALA A 358 5.94 -22.86 11.79
N LEU A 359 6.76 -22.73 10.74
CA LEU A 359 7.04 -23.78 9.77
C LEU A 359 7.76 -24.95 10.45
N ALA A 360 8.81 -24.68 11.22
CA ALA A 360 9.56 -25.68 11.96
C ALA A 360 8.66 -26.46 12.93
N LEU A 361 7.82 -25.74 13.72
CA LEU A 361 6.85 -26.36 14.62
C LEU A 361 5.80 -27.19 13.87
N ALA A 362 5.29 -26.69 12.74
CA ALA A 362 4.33 -27.44 11.92
C ALA A 362 4.95 -28.72 11.35
N GLY A 363 6.23 -28.69 10.97
CA GLY A 363 7.03 -29.84 10.57
C GLY A 363 7.09 -30.90 11.67
N LYS A 364 7.56 -30.50 12.86
CA LYS A 364 7.63 -31.38 14.04
C LYS A 364 6.29 -32.03 14.40
N LEU A 365 5.19 -31.27 14.33
CA LEU A 365 3.85 -31.76 14.62
C LEU A 365 3.24 -32.61 13.47
N GLY A 366 3.92 -32.78 12.34
CA GLY A 366 3.41 -33.51 11.18
C GLY A 366 2.23 -32.82 10.47
N LYS A 367 2.06 -31.50 10.67
CA LYS A 367 0.92 -30.73 10.15
C LYS A 367 1.12 -30.33 8.68
N LYS A 368 1.11 -31.30 7.77
CA LYS A 368 1.41 -31.14 6.32
C LYS A 368 0.72 -29.95 5.64
N LYS A 369 -0.56 -29.69 5.94
CA LYS A 369 -1.31 -28.54 5.38
C LYS A 369 -0.73 -27.19 5.80
N TRP A 370 -0.22 -27.10 7.03
CA TRP A 370 0.37 -25.88 7.56
C TRP A 370 1.81 -25.70 7.08
N VAL A 371 2.58 -26.79 6.96
CA VAL A 371 3.89 -26.79 6.31
C VAL A 371 3.79 -26.21 4.90
N ALA A 372 2.95 -26.79 4.04
CA ALA A 372 2.78 -26.30 2.67
C ALA A 372 2.32 -24.84 2.60
N ARG A 373 1.52 -24.38 3.57
CA ARG A 373 1.06 -23.00 3.64
C ARG A 373 2.18 -22.03 4.03
N PHE A 374 2.96 -22.34 5.06
CA PHE A 374 4.02 -21.45 5.52
C PHE A 374 5.21 -21.45 4.57
N ASP A 375 5.55 -22.61 4.01
CA ASP A 375 6.55 -22.75 2.93
C ASP A 375 6.19 -21.86 1.74
N SER A 376 4.95 -21.95 1.23
CA SER A 376 4.47 -21.09 0.14
C SER A 376 4.57 -19.60 0.49
N LEU A 377 4.35 -19.21 1.74
CA LEU A 377 4.47 -17.81 2.17
C LEU A 377 5.93 -17.36 2.23
N LEU A 378 6.84 -18.17 2.77
CA LEU A 378 8.27 -17.86 2.82
C LEU A 378 8.88 -17.82 1.41
N GLY A 379 8.51 -18.75 0.54
CA GLY A 379 8.92 -18.79 -0.85
C GLY A 379 8.40 -17.61 -1.69
N LEU A 380 7.27 -17.00 -1.33
CA LEU A 380 6.79 -15.76 -1.96
C LEU A 380 7.62 -14.53 -1.56
N HIS A 381 8.17 -14.52 -0.33
CA HIS A 381 8.81 -13.35 0.26
C HIS A 381 10.35 -13.41 0.26
N TRP A 382 10.94 -14.56 -0.11
CA TRP A 382 12.40 -14.80 -0.12
C TRP A 382 13.08 -14.37 1.19
N LYS A 383 12.46 -14.72 2.33
CA LYS A 383 12.89 -14.33 3.67
C LYS A 383 13.05 -15.54 4.59
N GLY A 384 13.94 -15.38 5.57
CA GLY A 384 14.25 -16.41 6.57
C GLY A 384 15.33 -17.38 6.12
N ASP A 385 15.66 -18.32 7.01
CA ASP A 385 16.76 -19.28 6.82
C ASP A 385 16.29 -20.62 6.21
N TRP A 386 15.07 -20.66 5.67
CA TRP A 386 14.46 -21.85 5.10
C TRP A 386 14.91 -22.07 3.66
N ASP A 387 15.38 -23.27 3.33
CA ASP A 387 15.94 -23.65 2.02
C ASP A 387 14.92 -24.28 1.07
N GLY A 388 13.68 -24.52 1.52
CA GLY A 388 12.64 -25.18 0.74
C GLY A 388 12.68 -26.71 0.80
N ASP A 389 13.61 -27.32 1.53
CA ASP A 389 13.78 -28.77 1.58
C ASP A 389 13.07 -29.39 2.78
N ALA A 390 12.01 -30.16 2.53
CA ALA A 390 11.24 -30.82 3.59
C ALA A 390 12.08 -31.75 4.48
N GLU A 391 13.22 -32.26 4.00
CA GLU A 391 14.13 -33.10 4.79
C GLU A 391 14.86 -32.30 5.88
N SER A 392 15.00 -30.98 5.72
CA SER A 392 15.67 -30.09 6.68
C SER A 392 14.76 -29.59 7.81
N LEU A 393 13.47 -29.95 7.84
CA LEU A 393 12.50 -29.44 8.83
C LEU A 393 12.87 -29.77 10.29
N ASP A 394 13.42 -30.96 10.54
CA ASP A 394 13.83 -31.35 11.90
C ASP A 394 15.07 -30.55 12.34
N GLU A 395 16.03 -30.33 11.43
CA GLU A 395 17.19 -29.48 11.69
C GLU A 395 16.78 -28.01 11.90
N LEU A 396 15.81 -27.52 11.13
CA LEU A 396 15.23 -26.19 11.29
C LEU A 396 14.56 -26.05 12.65
N PHE A 397 13.86 -27.09 13.13
CA PHE A 397 13.27 -27.10 14.47
C PHE A 397 14.33 -26.98 15.56
N GLU A 398 15.37 -27.82 15.52
CA GLU A 398 16.45 -27.77 16.52
C GLU A 398 17.23 -26.45 16.47
N LYS A 399 17.39 -25.86 15.28
CA LYS A 399 18.01 -24.53 15.12
C LYS A 399 17.19 -23.44 15.81
N HIS A 400 15.87 -23.45 15.67
CA HIS A 400 15.01 -22.42 16.26
C HIS A 400 14.68 -22.69 17.74
N PHE A 401 14.63 -23.95 18.17
CA PHE A 401 14.22 -24.38 19.51
C PHE A 401 15.29 -25.28 20.15
N ASP A 402 16.51 -24.73 20.28
CA ASP A 402 17.64 -25.41 20.91
C ASP A 402 17.24 -26.02 22.26
N SER A 403 17.55 -27.31 22.45
CA SER A 403 17.27 -28.06 23.67
C SER A 403 17.76 -27.39 24.97
N ARG A 404 18.81 -26.56 24.91
CA ARG A 404 19.33 -25.78 26.05
C ARG A 404 18.36 -24.71 26.54
N LEU A 405 17.42 -24.30 25.70
CA LEU A 405 16.40 -23.29 26.02
C LEU A 405 15.16 -23.90 26.70
N HIS A 406 15.04 -25.23 26.74
CA HIS A 406 13.87 -25.90 27.29
C HIS A 406 13.74 -25.71 28.81
N TYR A 407 12.51 -25.45 29.24
CA TYR A 407 12.15 -25.41 30.65
C TYR A 407 11.99 -26.86 31.12
N ILE A 408 13.04 -27.38 31.77
CA ILE A 408 13.01 -28.73 32.33
C ILE A 408 11.89 -28.78 33.37
N LYS A 409 11.00 -29.77 33.26
CA LYS A 409 10.08 -30.15 34.35
C LYS A 409 10.88 -30.67 35.54
N GLN A 410 11.56 -29.81 36.28
CA GLN A 410 11.98 -30.10 37.64
C GLN A 410 10.81 -29.75 38.57
N GLU A 411 10.20 -30.81 39.10
CA GLU A 411 9.41 -30.83 40.34
C GLU A 411 7.99 -30.22 40.34
N LEU A 412 7.09 -30.78 39.52
CA LEU A 412 5.66 -30.94 39.88
C LEU A 412 5.40 -32.30 40.58
N LYS A 413 6.42 -32.83 41.25
CA LYS A 413 6.35 -34.01 42.11
C LYS A 413 6.96 -33.69 43.47
N GLN A 414 6.41 -32.69 44.17
CA GLN A 414 6.36 -32.61 45.63
C GLN A 414 5.70 -31.29 46.04
N GLN A 415 4.38 -31.30 46.14
CA GLN A 415 3.61 -30.69 47.24
C GLN A 415 2.21 -31.29 47.26
#